data_AF-A0A327Q2P9-F1
#
_entry.id   AF-A0A327Q2P9-F1
#
_cell.length_a   1.000
_cell.length_b   1.000
_cell.length_c   1.000
_cell.angle_alpha   90.00
_cell.angle_beta   90.00
_cell.angle_gamma   90.00
#
_symmetry.space_group_name_H-M   'P 1'
#
loop_
_entity.id
_entity.type
_entity.pdbx_description
1 polymer ?
#
loop_
_entity_poly.entity_id
_entity_poly.type
_entity_poly.pdbx_seq_one_letter_code
_entity_poly.pdbx_strand_id
1 'polypeptide(L)'
;MKLRRILLIACLLCTLTYAADAQRRNTRSRTAFAKEATQLTVKYITKSNGKQVPGEPLQLIIHHQQAFILPPNNTPQKEQQYLDYNKKVSYQVLTRANGQTFTLEKPFDSYVKGELLKDTAHILGFVCKKAKFMIRSNTIEVWYTTETVAKGTPNITVGADLGLVLKIVRNGNYETIATGFEKMQQDQINWPKQFGQMVDEPAYMQQVIESRYNTINIFKEDQISWGNETPNPQGDQLNVTYHFAGGTVIAKKVHLPTLQPGSNLFATLTQYSNGDAYDRTGSLFMIPVDKNTSFLDALKNGIKQVPAITGTNGKTYQGMVATDNYTPVLELMRFFTPFGVKHFNNQVKIKGYNWADSAVYKQDITPLASSLSGDVWLAVYIGNYDKGGHKVSLDFNYYPGFEEEKTTRKPWIMPIFNTTNVMEMAGQEYCTLFDKDSLTVTVNVPAGLKNVQLRYTATGHGGWGGGDEFNPKQHEIFLDGKRVYNFVPWREDCGTYRMLNPASGNFGNGLSSSDLSRSNWCPGTLTQPVNIYLYDLQPGVHTFKVAIPQGKPEGGSFSFWNVSGVLIGEKES
;
A
#
# COMPACT_ATOMS: atom_id res chain seq x y z
N MET A 1 34.38 -60.13 33.96
CA MET A 1 33.71 -59.15 33.07
C MET A 1 32.39 -58.56 33.60
N LYS A 2 31.66 -59.22 34.53
CA LYS A 2 30.39 -58.69 35.09
C LYS A 2 30.54 -57.54 36.11
N LEU A 3 31.60 -57.54 36.93
CA LEU A 3 31.77 -56.53 38.00
C LEU A 3 32.10 -55.12 37.47
N ARG A 4 32.89 -55.00 36.40
CA ARG A 4 33.21 -53.70 35.76
C ARG A 4 32.02 -53.03 35.08
N ARG A 5 31.05 -53.80 34.56
CA ARG A 5 29.82 -53.25 33.96
C ARG A 5 28.85 -52.71 35.02
N ILE A 6 28.77 -53.35 36.19
CA ILE A 6 27.93 -52.89 37.31
C ILE A 6 28.48 -51.59 37.91
N LEU A 7 29.81 -51.49 38.07
CA LEU A 7 30.44 -50.26 38.59
C LEU A 7 30.28 -49.07 37.64
N LEU A 8 30.36 -49.28 36.31
CA LEU A 8 30.14 -48.21 35.33
C LEU A 8 28.69 -47.73 35.32
N ILE A 9 27.71 -48.64 35.41
CA ILE A 9 26.28 -48.30 35.44
C ILE A 9 25.93 -47.56 36.74
N ALA A 10 26.46 -47.99 37.89
CA ALA A 10 26.28 -47.31 39.17
C ALA A 10 26.91 -45.91 39.19
N CYS A 11 28.08 -45.72 38.57
CA CYS A 11 28.73 -44.43 38.45
C CYS A 11 27.94 -43.49 37.52
N LEU A 12 27.42 -44.00 36.40
CA LEU A 12 26.56 -43.24 35.47
C LEU A 12 25.25 -42.80 36.15
N LEU A 13 24.58 -43.71 36.87
CA LEU A 13 23.38 -43.42 37.65
C LEU A 13 23.64 -42.40 38.76
N CYS A 14 24.79 -42.49 39.45
CA CYS A 14 25.18 -41.54 40.48
C CYS A 14 25.50 -40.15 39.90
N THR A 15 26.12 -40.07 38.73
CA THR A 15 26.34 -38.78 38.03
C THR A 15 25.04 -38.15 37.51
N LEU A 16 24.09 -38.97 37.03
CA LEU A 16 22.77 -38.50 36.59
C LEU A 16 21.92 -38.02 37.76
N THR A 17 21.95 -38.69 38.91
CA THR A 17 21.25 -38.24 40.12
C THR A 17 21.88 -36.98 40.71
N TYR A 18 23.20 -36.87 40.74
CA TYR A 18 23.89 -35.67 41.23
C TYR A 18 23.64 -34.45 40.33
N ALA A 19 23.63 -34.63 39.00
CA ALA A 19 23.28 -33.57 38.05
C ALA A 19 21.81 -33.14 38.18
N ALA A 20 20.88 -34.09 38.34
CA ALA A 20 19.47 -33.79 38.55
C ALA A 20 19.22 -33.07 39.89
N ASP A 21 19.96 -33.44 40.95
CA ASP A 21 19.82 -32.84 42.27
C ASP A 21 20.47 -31.44 42.34
N ALA A 22 21.60 -31.23 41.66
CA ALA A 22 22.22 -29.92 41.48
C ALA A 22 21.33 -28.96 40.67
N GLN A 23 20.70 -29.46 39.59
CA GLN A 23 19.73 -28.70 38.80
C GLN A 23 18.49 -28.33 39.63
N ARG A 24 17.95 -29.27 40.42
CA ARG A 24 16.84 -29.00 41.36
C ARG A 24 17.19 -27.97 42.44
N ARG A 25 18.41 -28.01 43.01
CA ARG A 25 18.87 -27.02 44.00
C ARG A 25 19.01 -25.63 43.37
N ASN A 26 19.55 -25.54 42.16
CA ASN A 26 19.70 -24.28 41.43
C ASN A 26 18.32 -23.68 41.06
N THR A 27 17.37 -24.50 40.59
CA THR A 27 15.99 -24.06 40.34
C THR A 27 15.30 -23.60 41.64
N ARG A 28 15.40 -24.36 42.74
CA ARG A 28 14.84 -23.96 44.04
C ARG A 28 15.42 -22.64 44.56
N SER A 29 16.72 -22.43 44.41
CA SER A 29 17.40 -21.18 44.80
C SER A 29 16.90 -19.98 43.98
N ARG A 30 16.74 -20.15 42.66
CA ARG A 30 16.21 -19.09 41.77
C ARG A 30 14.73 -18.79 42.00
N THR A 31 13.90 -19.81 42.28
CA THR A 31 12.48 -19.61 42.63
C THR A 31 12.34 -18.90 43.97
N ALA A 32 13.14 -19.27 44.98
CA ALA A 32 13.13 -18.60 46.28
C ALA A 32 13.49 -17.10 46.14
N PHE A 33 14.51 -16.78 45.34
CA PHE A 33 14.83 -15.40 44.99
C PHE A 33 13.64 -14.66 44.34
N ALA A 34 13.01 -15.26 43.34
CA ALA A 34 11.91 -14.64 42.60
C ALA A 34 10.61 -14.42 43.42
N LYS A 35 10.42 -15.15 44.52
CA LYS A 35 9.25 -14.98 45.41
C LYS A 35 9.27 -13.63 46.14
N GLU A 36 10.45 -13.15 46.51
CA GLU A 36 10.62 -11.92 47.30
C GLU A 36 11.20 -10.75 46.48
N ALA A 37 11.74 -11.02 45.28
CA ALA A 37 12.34 -10.01 44.44
C ALA A 37 11.31 -8.97 43.96
N THR A 38 11.61 -7.69 44.22
CA THR A 38 10.90 -6.54 43.63
C THR A 38 11.54 -6.06 42.33
N GLN A 39 12.74 -6.55 42.00
CA GLN A 39 13.47 -6.22 40.78
C GLN A 39 13.98 -7.50 40.14
N LEU A 40 13.42 -7.90 39.00
CA LEU A 40 13.78 -9.15 38.35
C LEU A 40 13.49 -9.13 36.84
N THR A 41 14.23 -9.97 36.12
CA THR A 41 14.06 -10.22 34.69
C THR A 41 13.52 -11.63 34.48
N VAL A 42 12.39 -11.76 33.77
CA VAL A 42 11.80 -13.04 33.36
C VAL A 42 12.07 -13.27 31.88
N LYS A 43 12.66 -14.42 31.53
CA LYS A 43 12.92 -14.80 30.14
C LYS A 43 11.85 -15.74 29.60
N TYR A 44 11.32 -15.45 28.42
CA TYR A 44 10.30 -16.24 27.74
C TYR A 44 10.80 -16.77 26.40
N ILE A 45 10.46 -18.01 26.08
CA ILE A 45 10.63 -18.56 24.75
C ILE A 45 9.26 -18.76 24.09
N THR A 46 9.28 -18.83 22.77
CA THR A 46 8.11 -19.16 21.96
C THR A 46 8.17 -20.60 21.50
N LYS A 47 7.05 -21.32 21.58
CA LYS A 47 6.86 -22.63 20.94
C LYS A 47 5.68 -22.58 19.97
N SER A 48 5.83 -23.23 18.83
CA SER A 48 4.76 -23.49 17.87
C SER A 48 4.62 -25.00 17.67
N ASN A 49 3.44 -25.54 17.96
CA ASN A 49 3.16 -26.99 17.93
C ASN A 49 4.18 -27.80 18.74
N GLY A 50 4.52 -27.31 19.94
CA GLY A 50 5.49 -27.94 20.84
C GLY A 50 6.97 -27.74 20.45
N LYS A 51 7.28 -27.27 19.25
CA LYS A 51 8.65 -26.98 18.79
C LYS A 51 9.05 -25.55 19.16
N GLN A 52 10.24 -25.37 19.73
CA GLN A 52 10.77 -24.04 20.01
C GLN A 52 11.01 -23.28 18.70
N VAL A 53 10.53 -22.05 18.65
CA VAL A 53 10.84 -21.12 17.57
C VAL A 53 12.26 -20.57 17.80
N PRO A 54 13.17 -20.65 16.81
CA PRO A 54 14.51 -20.06 16.93
C PRO A 54 14.44 -18.54 17.18
N GLY A 55 15.36 -18.02 18.00
CA GLY A 55 15.47 -16.59 18.32
C GLY A 55 15.86 -16.34 19.78
N GLU A 56 16.26 -15.11 20.07
CA GLU A 56 16.51 -14.67 21.45
C GLU A 56 15.21 -14.68 22.28
N PRO A 57 15.29 -14.88 23.60
CA PRO A 57 14.11 -14.85 24.44
C PRO A 57 13.54 -13.44 24.57
N LEU A 58 12.21 -13.34 24.62
CA LEU A 58 11.53 -12.14 25.10
C LEU A 58 11.84 -11.96 26.59
N GLN A 59 12.09 -10.74 27.03
CA GLN A 59 12.34 -10.44 28.43
C GLN A 59 11.25 -9.52 28.98
N LEU A 60 10.67 -9.91 30.11
CA LEU A 60 9.85 -9.03 30.92
C LEU A 60 10.71 -8.57 32.09
N ILE A 61 10.94 -7.28 32.19
CA ILE A 61 11.78 -6.74 33.24
C ILE A 61 10.89 -5.94 34.18
N ILE A 62 11.02 -6.24 35.45
CA ILE A 62 10.16 -5.75 36.52
C ILE A 62 11.04 -4.93 37.45
N HIS A 63 10.63 -3.69 37.67
CA HIS A 63 11.24 -2.75 38.60
C HIS A 63 10.17 -2.21 39.53
N HIS A 64 10.04 -2.82 40.71
CA HIS A 64 8.98 -2.59 41.67
C HIS A 64 7.59 -2.77 41.05
N GLN A 65 6.85 -1.67 40.90
CA GLN A 65 5.48 -1.61 40.40
C GLN A 65 5.42 -1.23 38.91
N GLN A 66 6.54 -1.34 38.22
CA GLN A 66 6.67 -1.08 36.80
C GLN A 66 7.19 -2.33 36.11
N ALA A 67 6.67 -2.63 34.93
CA ALA A 67 7.21 -3.66 34.08
C ALA A 67 7.36 -3.15 32.65
N PHE A 68 8.36 -3.66 31.94
CA PHE A 68 8.57 -3.35 30.53
C PHE A 68 8.93 -4.62 29.76
N ILE A 69 8.44 -4.67 28.52
CA ILE A 69 8.63 -5.81 27.63
C ILE A 69 9.76 -5.48 26.68
N LEU A 70 10.84 -6.25 26.77
CA LEU A 70 11.90 -6.27 25.76
C LEU A 70 11.65 -7.45 24.80
N PRO A 71 11.35 -7.18 23.53
CA PRO A 71 11.17 -8.22 22.53
C PRO A 71 12.51 -8.90 22.20
N PRO A 72 12.46 -10.06 21.52
CA PRO A 72 13.66 -10.74 21.01
C PRO A 72 14.59 -9.84 20.19
N ASN A 73 15.88 -10.18 20.18
CA ASN A 73 16.95 -9.69 19.29
C ASN A 73 17.55 -8.30 19.56
N ASN A 74 17.23 -7.61 20.67
CA ASN A 74 17.79 -6.27 21.00
C ASN A 74 17.76 -5.26 19.84
N THR A 75 16.94 -5.50 18.82
CA THR A 75 16.80 -4.59 17.69
C THR A 75 16.10 -3.35 18.23
N PRO A 76 16.60 -2.12 17.97
CA PRO A 76 15.94 -0.90 18.40
C PRO A 76 14.52 -0.89 17.83
N GLN A 77 13.54 -1.33 18.62
CA GLN A 77 12.16 -1.27 18.19
C GLN A 77 11.70 0.17 18.32
N LYS A 78 11.10 0.65 17.24
CA LYS A 78 10.42 1.95 17.25
C LYS A 78 9.31 1.95 18.30
N GLU A 79 8.67 0.80 18.56
CA GLU A 79 7.62 0.63 19.57
C GLU A 79 8.16 -0.05 20.85
N GLN A 80 7.78 0.48 22.00
CA GLN A 80 8.12 -0.04 23.33
C GLN A 80 6.85 -0.15 24.19
N GLN A 81 6.80 -1.14 25.08
CA GLN A 81 5.61 -1.44 25.87
C GLN A 81 5.90 -1.49 27.38
N TYR A 82 5.04 -0.84 28.16
CA TYR A 82 5.20 -0.63 29.59
C TYR A 82 3.89 -0.90 30.35
N LEU A 83 4.02 -1.28 31.61
CA LEU A 83 2.95 -1.52 32.57
C LEU A 83 3.28 -0.73 33.85
N ASP A 84 2.37 0.14 34.29
CA ASP A 84 2.43 0.84 35.58
C ASP A 84 1.32 0.31 36.50
N TYR A 85 1.72 -0.48 37.49
CA TYR A 85 0.80 -1.13 38.43
C TYR A 85 0.28 -0.19 39.52
N ASN A 86 0.93 0.94 39.76
CA ASN A 86 0.44 1.94 40.71
C ASN A 86 -0.74 2.70 40.09
N LYS A 87 -0.61 3.06 38.81
CA LYS A 87 -1.67 3.73 38.04
C LYS A 87 -2.68 2.76 37.44
N LYS A 88 -2.35 1.47 37.34
CA LYS A 88 -3.12 0.44 36.62
C LYS A 88 -3.33 0.79 35.14
N VAL A 89 -2.27 1.27 34.50
CA VAL A 89 -2.26 1.64 33.09
C VAL A 89 -1.10 0.98 32.38
N SER A 90 -1.26 0.79 31.08
CA SER A 90 -0.20 0.40 30.16
C SER A 90 0.16 1.57 29.26
N TYR A 91 1.41 1.58 28.79
CA TYR A 91 1.88 2.53 27.80
C TYR A 91 2.45 1.79 26.60
N GLN A 92 2.05 2.20 25.40
CA GLN A 92 2.75 1.86 24.16
C GLN A 92 3.37 3.14 23.62
N VAL A 93 4.69 3.13 23.43
CA VAL A 93 5.49 4.32 23.08
C VAL A 93 6.15 4.07 21.74
N LEU A 94 5.82 4.87 20.73
CA LEU A 94 6.38 4.79 19.38
C LEU A 94 7.27 6.00 19.12
N THR A 95 8.56 5.78 18.85
CA THR A 95 9.48 6.82 18.37
C THR A 95 9.74 6.66 16.87
N ARG A 96 9.36 7.68 16.09
CA ARG A 96 9.58 7.75 14.64
C ARG A 96 11.05 8.05 14.31
N ALA A 97 11.45 7.78 13.07
CA ALA A 97 12.80 8.04 12.58
C ALA A 97 13.21 9.53 12.63
N ASN A 98 12.22 10.44 12.63
CA ASN A 98 12.42 11.88 12.78
C ASN A 98 12.51 12.34 14.26
N GLY A 99 12.51 11.41 15.22
CA GLY A 99 12.58 11.67 16.66
C GLY A 99 11.24 11.98 17.34
N GLN A 100 10.15 12.14 16.59
CA GLN A 100 8.83 12.35 17.19
C GLN A 100 8.39 11.10 17.96
N THR A 101 7.85 11.30 19.16
CA THR A 101 7.38 10.22 20.03
C THR A 101 5.87 10.36 20.25
N PHE A 102 5.14 9.26 20.05
CA PHE A 102 3.71 9.15 20.29
C PHE A 102 3.45 8.08 21.34
N THR A 103 2.56 8.34 22.28
CA THR A 103 2.22 7.40 23.36
C THR A 103 0.72 7.16 23.42
N LEU A 104 0.35 5.88 23.49
CA LEU A 104 -0.98 5.43 23.90
C LEU A 104 -0.92 5.00 25.36
N GLU A 105 -1.69 5.68 26.23
CA GLU A 105 -1.98 5.22 27.59
C GLU A 105 -3.32 4.47 27.58
N LYS A 106 -3.34 3.27 28.15
CA LYS A 106 -4.55 2.44 28.19
C LYS A 106 -4.75 1.85 29.60
N PRO A 107 -5.87 2.16 30.29
CA PRO A 107 -6.23 1.54 31.56
C PRO A 107 -6.32 0.02 31.46
N PHE A 108 -5.88 -0.71 32.48
CA PHE A 108 -5.91 -2.18 32.48
C PHE A 108 -7.33 -2.74 32.33
N ASP A 109 -8.32 -2.06 32.88
CA ASP A 109 -9.74 -2.46 32.84
C ASP A 109 -10.39 -2.33 31.45
N SER A 110 -9.74 -1.61 30.53
CA SER A 110 -10.17 -1.50 29.14
C SER A 110 -9.75 -2.69 28.27
N TYR A 111 -8.87 -3.55 28.77
CA TYR A 111 -8.54 -4.82 28.10
C TYR A 111 -9.63 -5.87 28.34
N VAL A 112 -9.65 -6.89 27.49
CA VAL A 112 -10.57 -8.01 27.63
C VAL A 112 -10.33 -8.69 28.98
N LYS A 113 -11.38 -8.87 29.78
CA LYS A 113 -11.30 -9.56 31.07
C LYS A 113 -11.29 -11.07 30.87
N GLY A 114 -10.38 -11.75 31.56
CA GLY A 114 -10.27 -13.20 31.52
C GLY A 114 -11.30 -13.88 32.41
N GLU A 115 -11.89 -14.97 31.94
CA GLU A 115 -12.62 -15.93 32.77
C GLU A 115 -11.61 -16.72 33.62
N LEU A 116 -11.71 -16.61 34.95
CA LEU A 116 -10.85 -17.37 35.85
C LEU A 116 -11.29 -18.84 35.86
N LEU A 117 -10.34 -19.74 35.60
CA LEU A 117 -10.57 -21.18 35.58
C LEU A 117 -10.00 -21.84 36.85
N LYS A 118 -10.48 -23.05 37.15
CA LYS A 118 -10.07 -23.80 38.34
C LYS A 118 -8.73 -24.53 38.16
N ASP A 119 -8.25 -24.63 36.92
CA ASP A 119 -7.00 -25.30 36.59
C ASP A 119 -5.81 -24.65 37.30
N THR A 120 -4.88 -25.51 37.75
CA THR A 120 -3.61 -25.09 38.33
C THR A 120 -2.45 -25.84 37.70
N ALA A 121 -1.26 -25.23 37.68
CA ALA A 121 -0.04 -25.84 37.18
C ALA A 121 1.18 -25.34 37.95
N HIS A 122 2.24 -26.14 37.99
CA HIS A 122 3.54 -25.70 38.51
C HIS A 122 4.43 -25.24 37.37
N ILE A 123 4.83 -23.96 37.38
CA ILE A 123 5.74 -23.39 36.37
C ILE A 123 6.89 -22.72 37.11
N LEU A 124 8.13 -23.15 36.85
CA LEU A 124 9.35 -22.64 37.51
C LEU A 124 9.26 -22.62 39.06
N GLY A 125 8.57 -23.61 39.64
CA GLY A 125 8.39 -23.76 41.09
C GLY A 125 7.27 -22.91 41.70
N PHE A 126 6.54 -22.13 40.90
CA PHE A 126 5.36 -21.37 41.32
C PHE A 126 4.07 -22.15 41.07
N VAL A 127 3.11 -22.06 41.99
CA VAL A 127 1.73 -22.45 41.71
C VAL A 127 1.09 -21.37 40.84
N CYS A 128 0.64 -21.78 39.65
CA CYS A 128 -0.05 -20.92 38.70
C CYS A 128 -1.53 -21.24 38.64
N LYS A 129 -2.36 -20.20 38.58
CA LYS A 129 -3.78 -20.24 38.24
C LYS A 129 -3.94 -20.00 36.74
N LYS A 130 -5.10 -20.36 36.19
CA LYS A 130 -5.43 -20.20 34.77
C LYS A 130 -6.55 -19.19 34.58
N ALA A 131 -6.42 -18.35 33.56
CA ALA A 131 -7.49 -17.50 33.04
C ALA A 131 -7.64 -17.71 31.54
N LYS A 132 -8.86 -17.64 31.03
CA LYS A 132 -9.18 -17.78 29.60
C LYS A 132 -9.70 -16.46 29.05
N PHE A 133 -9.12 -16.02 27.95
CA PHE A 133 -9.50 -14.81 27.22
C PHE A 133 -9.99 -15.18 25.83
N MET A 134 -10.98 -14.45 25.33
CA MET A 134 -11.48 -14.56 23.96
C MET A 134 -11.22 -13.24 23.23
N ILE A 135 -10.23 -13.21 22.33
CA ILE A 135 -9.85 -11.99 21.59
C ILE A 135 -9.95 -12.28 20.10
N ARG A 136 -10.92 -11.65 19.42
CA ARG A 136 -11.17 -11.82 17.97
C ARG A 136 -11.15 -13.30 17.57
N SER A 137 -11.98 -14.09 18.25
CA SER A 137 -12.11 -15.56 18.11
C SER A 137 -10.90 -16.40 18.49
N ASN A 138 -9.77 -15.79 18.89
CA ASN A 138 -8.65 -16.53 19.45
C ASN A 138 -8.94 -16.85 20.92
N THR A 139 -8.75 -18.11 21.29
CA THR A 139 -8.72 -18.52 22.70
C THR A 139 -7.29 -18.31 23.21
N ILE A 140 -7.15 -17.53 24.27
CA ILE A 140 -5.85 -17.26 24.90
C ILE A 140 -5.94 -17.73 26.35
N GLU A 141 -5.17 -18.75 26.70
CA GLU A 141 -5.07 -19.26 28.06
C GLU A 141 -3.82 -18.68 28.73
N VAL A 142 -4.02 -17.99 29.83
CA VAL A 142 -2.97 -17.32 30.59
C VAL A 142 -2.79 -18.03 31.91
N TRP A 143 -1.56 -18.48 32.18
CA TRP A 143 -1.15 -19.06 33.44
C TRP A 143 -0.32 -18.06 34.21
N TYR A 144 -0.75 -17.73 35.42
CA TYR A 144 -0.19 -16.65 36.23
C TYR A 144 -0.07 -17.06 37.70
N THR A 145 0.87 -16.46 38.41
CA THR A 145 1.06 -16.67 39.85
C THR A 145 0.84 -15.40 40.65
N THR A 146 0.36 -15.56 41.88
CA THR A 146 0.21 -14.51 42.89
C THR A 146 1.09 -14.77 44.12
N GLU A 147 2.01 -15.74 44.05
CA GLU A 147 2.93 -16.11 45.15
C GLU A 147 4.19 -15.22 45.21
N THR A 148 4.25 -14.17 44.38
CA THR A 148 5.33 -13.17 44.35
C THR A 148 4.72 -11.77 44.34
N VAL A 149 5.49 -10.80 44.85
CA VAL A 149 5.16 -9.37 44.77
C VAL A 149 5.36 -8.80 43.37
N ALA A 150 6.20 -9.43 42.56
CA ALA A 150 6.43 -9.02 41.17
C ALA A 150 5.18 -9.24 40.32
N LYS A 151 4.88 -8.28 39.44
CA LYS A 151 3.74 -8.33 38.52
C LYS A 151 4.20 -8.00 37.12
N GLY A 152 3.58 -8.63 36.13
CA GLY A 152 3.91 -8.39 34.73
C GLY A 152 3.35 -9.46 33.82
N THR A 153 3.22 -9.10 32.54
CA THR A 153 2.79 -10.01 31.49
C THR A 153 3.69 -9.82 30.27
N PRO A 154 4.09 -10.90 29.56
CA PRO A 154 4.82 -10.78 28.30
C PRO A 154 3.92 -10.29 27.15
N ASN A 155 2.63 -10.01 27.40
CA ASN A 155 1.71 -9.43 26.44
C ASN A 155 0.72 -8.51 27.17
N ILE A 156 0.84 -7.19 26.96
CA ILE A 156 0.04 -6.17 27.67
C ILE A 156 -1.47 -6.32 27.50
N THR A 157 -1.93 -6.97 26.42
CA THR A 157 -3.37 -7.11 26.12
C THR A 157 -4.06 -8.19 26.95
N VAL A 158 -3.31 -9.04 27.66
CA VAL A 158 -3.85 -10.15 28.47
C VAL A 158 -3.10 -10.30 29.80
N GLY A 159 -3.85 -10.51 30.87
CA GLY A 159 -3.29 -10.83 32.19
C GLY A 159 -2.55 -9.70 32.89
N ALA A 160 -2.71 -8.45 32.43
CA ALA A 160 -2.08 -7.28 33.04
C ALA A 160 -2.43 -7.11 34.52
N ASP A 161 -3.64 -7.50 34.95
CA ASP A 161 -4.14 -7.34 36.33
C ASP A 161 -4.14 -8.64 37.16
N LEU A 162 -3.66 -9.76 36.60
CA LEU A 162 -3.78 -11.08 37.24
C LEU A 162 -2.66 -11.41 38.24
N GLY A 163 -1.44 -10.93 37.99
CA GLY A 163 -0.24 -11.28 38.77
C GLY A 163 1.01 -11.32 37.87
N LEU A 164 1.92 -12.26 38.14
CA LEU A 164 3.03 -12.54 37.24
C LEU A 164 2.63 -13.66 36.26
N VAL A 165 2.51 -13.33 34.97
CA VAL A 165 2.18 -14.30 33.92
C VAL A 165 3.42 -15.11 33.56
N LEU A 166 3.34 -16.43 33.67
CA LEU A 166 4.45 -17.35 33.37
C LEU A 166 4.23 -18.16 32.10
N LYS A 167 3.00 -18.26 31.60
CA LYS A 167 2.72 -18.92 30.32
C LYS A 167 1.47 -18.35 29.66
N ILE A 168 1.54 -18.15 28.35
CA ILE A 168 0.40 -17.80 27.50
C ILE A 168 0.30 -18.87 26.42
N VAL A 169 -0.90 -19.41 26.19
CA VAL A 169 -1.19 -20.36 25.10
C VAL A 169 -2.27 -19.77 24.22
N ARG A 170 -1.93 -19.49 22.96
CA ARG A 170 -2.88 -19.04 21.95
C ARG A 170 -3.32 -20.24 21.12
N ASN A 171 -4.63 -20.46 21.04
CA ASN A 171 -5.31 -21.50 20.25
C ASN A 171 -4.74 -22.91 20.47
N GLY A 172 -4.23 -23.20 21.67
CA GLY A 172 -3.67 -24.50 22.03
C GLY A 172 -2.33 -24.86 21.39
N ASN A 173 -1.79 -24.06 20.45
CA ASN A 173 -0.63 -24.45 19.64
C ASN A 173 0.53 -23.45 19.64
N TYR A 174 0.32 -22.20 20.04
CA TYR A 174 1.37 -21.20 20.12
C TYR A 174 1.57 -20.74 21.56
N GLU A 175 2.73 -21.04 22.13
CA GLU A 175 3.02 -20.84 23.54
C GLU A 175 4.12 -19.79 23.74
N THR A 176 3.90 -18.82 24.62
CA THR A 176 4.95 -17.99 25.21
C THR A 176 5.14 -18.45 26.66
N ILE A 177 6.28 -19.03 26.99
CA ILE A 177 6.51 -19.68 28.30
C ILE A 177 7.79 -19.18 28.97
N ALA A 178 7.70 -18.86 30.25
CA ALA A 178 8.84 -18.46 31.07
C ALA A 178 9.82 -19.64 31.26
N THR A 179 11.10 -19.35 31.12
CA THR A 179 12.20 -20.34 31.20
C THR A 179 13.14 -20.10 32.37
N GLY A 180 13.14 -18.90 32.95
CA GLY A 180 13.95 -18.59 34.11
C GLY A 180 13.82 -17.16 34.60
N PHE A 181 14.41 -16.92 35.75
CA PHE A 181 14.50 -15.63 36.43
C PHE A 181 15.97 -15.22 36.58
N GLU A 182 16.24 -13.95 36.41
CA GLU A 182 17.54 -13.32 36.64
C GLU A 182 17.35 -12.07 37.49
N LYS A 183 18.40 -11.71 38.24
CA LYS A 183 18.43 -10.41 38.92
C LYS A 183 18.45 -9.32 37.85
N MET A 184 17.60 -8.32 37.99
CA MET A 184 17.59 -7.17 37.09
C MET A 184 18.96 -6.47 37.12
N GLN A 185 19.49 -6.13 35.95
CA GLN A 185 20.69 -5.30 35.85
C GLN A 185 20.28 -3.82 35.74
N GLN A 186 21.04 -2.92 36.39
CA GLN A 186 20.63 -1.51 36.56
C GLN A 186 20.55 -0.74 35.23
N ASP A 187 21.39 -1.12 34.27
CA ASP A 187 21.43 -0.64 32.89
C ASP A 187 20.21 -1.07 32.06
N GLN A 188 19.42 -2.04 32.54
CA GLN A 188 18.21 -2.48 31.88
C GLN A 188 17.03 -1.51 32.08
N ILE A 189 17.09 -0.57 33.04
CA ILE A 189 15.99 0.36 33.32
C ILE A 189 15.73 1.24 32.09
N ASN A 190 14.75 0.85 31.29
CA ASN A 190 14.37 1.54 30.05
C ASN A 190 13.00 2.21 30.19
N TRP A 191 12.70 2.84 31.33
CA TRP A 191 11.48 3.63 31.45
C TRP A 191 11.60 4.91 30.61
N PRO A 192 10.58 5.29 29.82
CA PRO A 192 10.67 6.46 28.94
C PRO A 192 10.84 7.72 29.78
N LYS A 193 11.91 8.49 29.51
CA LYS A 193 12.16 9.79 30.15
C LYS A 193 11.12 10.84 29.75
N GLN A 194 10.53 10.68 28.56
CA GLN A 194 9.46 11.51 28.02
C GLN A 194 8.48 10.64 27.24
N PHE A 195 7.18 10.95 27.35
CA PHE A 195 6.12 10.23 26.65
C PHE A 195 5.73 10.88 25.31
N GLY A 196 6.30 12.04 24.95
CA GLY A 196 5.95 12.73 23.72
C GLY A 196 4.45 13.09 23.66
N GLN A 197 3.84 12.97 22.48
CA GLN A 197 2.43 13.28 22.28
C GLN A 197 1.54 12.11 22.72
N MET A 198 0.64 12.36 23.66
CA MET A 198 -0.43 11.42 24.00
C MET A 198 -1.49 11.39 22.89
N VAL A 199 -1.86 10.20 22.44
CA VAL A 199 -2.84 9.98 21.35
C VAL A 199 -3.82 8.86 21.71
N ASP A 200 -4.98 8.84 21.06
CA ASP A 200 -5.95 7.76 21.20
C ASP A 200 -5.54 6.49 20.42
N GLU A 201 -6.25 5.38 20.63
CA GLU A 201 -5.91 4.09 20.03
C GLU A 201 -5.94 4.12 18.48
N PRO A 202 -6.96 4.70 17.82
CA PRO A 202 -6.94 4.86 16.35
C PRO A 202 -5.73 5.66 15.84
N ALA A 203 -5.43 6.81 16.44
CA ALA A 203 -4.30 7.63 16.03
C ALA A 203 -2.97 6.92 16.30
N TYR A 204 -2.81 6.24 17.44
CA TYR A 204 -1.61 5.44 17.71
C TYR A 204 -1.41 4.35 16.64
N MET A 205 -2.47 3.63 16.29
CA MET A 205 -2.41 2.60 15.25
C MET A 205 -2.06 3.16 13.87
N GLN A 206 -2.57 4.34 13.52
CA GLN A 206 -2.14 5.07 12.32
C GLN A 206 -0.63 5.34 12.39
N GLN A 207 -0.14 5.87 13.52
CA GLN A 207 1.28 6.19 13.66
C GLN A 207 2.17 4.94 13.51
N VAL A 208 1.76 3.81 14.09
CA VAL A 208 2.44 2.51 13.98
C VAL A 208 2.50 2.04 12.53
N ILE A 209 1.38 2.09 11.80
CA ILE A 209 1.31 1.66 10.40
C ILE A 209 2.22 2.51 9.51
N GLU A 210 2.07 3.83 9.60
CA GLU A 210 2.87 4.79 8.83
C GLU A 210 4.36 4.74 9.17
N SER A 211 4.74 4.27 10.35
CA SER A 211 6.17 4.12 10.71
C SER A 211 6.91 3.02 9.93
N ARG A 212 6.18 2.15 9.22
CA ARG A 212 6.68 0.95 8.52
C ARG A 212 7.10 1.21 7.08
N TYR A 213 6.73 2.36 6.52
CA TYR A 213 7.02 2.72 5.13
C TYR A 213 7.22 4.23 5.01
N ASN A 214 7.82 4.68 3.91
CA ASN A 214 7.99 6.11 3.66
C ASN A 214 6.90 6.62 2.71
N THR A 215 6.40 7.82 2.96
CA THR A 215 5.43 8.48 2.09
C THR A 215 6.00 9.79 1.58
N ILE A 216 5.84 10.04 0.28
CA ILE A 216 6.09 11.33 -0.34
C ILE A 216 4.75 11.89 -0.77
N ASN A 217 4.33 12.99 -0.12
CA ASN A 217 3.12 13.72 -0.50
C ASN A 217 3.46 14.63 -1.69
N ILE A 218 2.79 14.41 -2.82
CA ILE A 218 3.02 15.17 -4.05
C ILE A 218 1.96 16.26 -4.18
N PHE A 219 0.69 15.92 -4.06
CA PHE A 219 -0.44 16.88 -4.08
C PHE A 219 -1.24 16.74 -2.80
N LYS A 220 -1.82 17.84 -2.32
CA LYS A 220 -2.64 17.87 -1.10
C LYS A 220 -3.83 18.79 -1.30
N GLU A 221 -4.97 18.18 -1.63
CA GLU A 221 -6.21 18.89 -1.96
C GLU A 221 -6.01 20.00 -3.02
N ASP A 222 -5.12 19.74 -3.97
CA ASP A 222 -4.89 20.61 -5.12
C ASP A 222 -6.14 20.57 -6.03
N GLN A 223 -6.52 21.73 -6.58
CA GLN A 223 -7.73 21.84 -7.39
C GLN A 223 -7.42 21.57 -8.86
N ILE A 224 -8.28 20.80 -9.52
CA ILE A 224 -8.30 20.60 -10.96
C ILE A 224 -9.67 21.07 -11.46
N SER A 225 -9.69 22.13 -12.25
CA SER A 225 -10.92 22.85 -12.62
C SER A 225 -10.71 23.63 -13.90
N TRP A 226 -11.79 23.93 -14.63
CA TRP A 226 -11.71 24.73 -15.83
C TRP A 226 -12.26 26.15 -15.64
N GLY A 227 -11.60 27.14 -16.24
CA GLY A 227 -12.06 28.53 -16.25
C GLY A 227 -11.63 29.36 -15.04
N ASN A 228 -10.72 28.84 -14.20
CA ASN A 228 -10.03 29.61 -13.17
C ASN A 228 -8.71 30.15 -13.74
N GLU A 229 -8.42 31.42 -13.51
CA GLU A 229 -7.14 32.02 -13.87
C GLU A 229 -6.13 31.76 -12.74
N THR A 230 -5.27 30.76 -12.93
CA THR A 230 -4.19 30.45 -11.98
C THR A 230 -2.85 30.59 -12.70
N PRO A 231 -2.16 31.75 -12.57
CA PRO A 231 -0.90 31.97 -13.26
C PRO A 231 0.18 31.03 -12.71
N ASN A 232 0.93 30.42 -13.62
CA ASN A 232 2.07 29.59 -13.25
C ASN A 232 3.28 30.46 -12.87
N PRO A 233 4.08 30.03 -11.88
CA PRO A 233 5.33 30.69 -11.58
C PRO A 233 6.31 30.58 -12.76
N GLN A 234 7.25 31.52 -12.85
CA GLN A 234 8.30 31.47 -13.87
C GLN A 234 9.31 30.35 -13.61
N GLY A 235 9.77 29.73 -14.70
CA GLY A 235 10.74 28.64 -14.68
C GLY A 235 10.19 27.34 -14.09
N ASP A 236 11.10 26.39 -13.85
CA ASP A 236 10.77 25.04 -13.42
C ASP A 236 11.19 24.86 -11.95
N GLN A 237 10.27 25.12 -11.03
CA GLN A 237 10.51 25.10 -9.59
C GLN A 237 10.13 23.76 -8.97
N LEU A 238 10.95 23.28 -8.03
CA LEU A 238 10.67 22.06 -7.29
C LEU A 238 9.53 22.28 -6.29
N ASN A 239 8.64 21.29 -6.20
CA ASN A 239 7.52 21.19 -5.26
C ASN A 239 6.45 22.28 -5.38
N VAL A 240 6.37 22.98 -6.50
CA VAL A 240 5.31 23.95 -6.80
C VAL A 240 4.29 23.37 -7.78
N THR A 241 3.00 23.56 -7.52
CA THR A 241 1.91 23.13 -8.41
C THR A 241 1.75 24.12 -9.57
N TYR A 242 1.78 23.61 -10.79
CA TYR A 242 1.49 24.31 -12.04
C TYR A 242 0.13 23.88 -12.55
N HIS A 243 -0.62 24.80 -13.13
CA HIS A 243 -1.92 24.58 -13.76
C HIS A 243 -1.80 24.79 -15.27
N PHE A 244 -2.12 23.77 -16.04
CA PHE A 244 -2.08 23.78 -17.50
C PHE A 244 -3.45 23.42 -18.08
N ALA A 245 -3.59 23.60 -19.40
CA ALA A 245 -4.81 23.30 -20.13
C ALA A 245 -6.10 23.89 -19.50
N GLY A 246 -6.06 25.18 -19.18
CA GLY A 246 -7.17 25.89 -18.53
C GLY A 246 -7.43 25.48 -17.07
N GLY A 247 -6.51 24.72 -16.46
CA GLY A 247 -6.57 24.23 -15.08
C GLY A 247 -6.99 22.75 -14.94
N THR A 248 -7.22 22.06 -16.06
CA THR A 248 -7.62 20.63 -16.09
C THR A 248 -6.44 19.67 -15.96
N VAL A 249 -5.21 20.19 -16.04
CA VAL A 249 -3.97 19.47 -15.73
C VAL A 249 -3.25 20.22 -14.62
N ILE A 250 -2.97 19.54 -13.51
CA ILE A 250 -1.98 20.01 -12.53
C ILE A 250 -0.68 19.23 -12.72
N ALA A 251 0.46 19.91 -12.58
CA ALA A 251 1.77 19.28 -12.66
C ALA A 251 2.71 19.82 -11.58
N LYS A 252 3.65 19.00 -11.12
CA LYS A 252 4.63 19.36 -10.11
C LYS A 252 5.94 18.66 -10.40
N LYS A 253 7.04 19.43 -10.43
CA LYS A 253 8.38 18.87 -10.43
C LYS A 253 8.74 18.45 -9.02
N VAL A 254 9.05 17.18 -8.81
CA VAL A 254 9.38 16.62 -7.49
C VAL A 254 10.69 15.86 -7.55
N HIS A 255 11.38 15.75 -6.42
CA HIS A 255 12.54 14.89 -6.27
C HIS A 255 12.11 13.56 -5.61
N LEU A 256 12.29 12.45 -6.32
CA LEU A 256 11.95 11.11 -5.84
C LEU A 256 13.20 10.28 -5.50
N PRO A 257 13.22 9.55 -4.37
CA PRO A 257 14.30 8.63 -4.07
C PRO A 257 14.30 7.45 -5.04
N THR A 258 15.48 6.86 -5.24
CA THR A 258 15.57 5.57 -5.94
C THR A 258 14.91 4.48 -5.10
N LEU A 259 14.01 3.70 -5.72
CA LEU A 259 13.38 2.55 -5.08
C LEU A 259 14.46 1.50 -4.75
N GLN A 260 14.50 1.06 -3.49
CA GLN A 260 15.46 0.06 -3.05
C GLN A 260 15.09 -1.32 -3.60
N PRO A 261 16.07 -2.19 -3.89
CA PRO A 261 15.82 -3.57 -4.32
C PRO A 261 14.84 -4.30 -3.39
N GLY A 262 13.92 -5.07 -3.98
CA GLY A 262 12.87 -5.80 -3.25
C GLY A 262 11.75 -4.94 -2.65
N SER A 263 11.83 -3.60 -2.72
CA SER A 263 10.80 -2.70 -2.20
C SER A 263 9.67 -2.49 -3.21
N ASN A 264 8.50 -2.08 -2.71
CA ASN A 264 7.33 -1.77 -3.54
C ASN A 264 7.02 -0.28 -3.53
N LEU A 265 6.59 0.25 -4.67
CA LEU A 265 6.14 1.62 -4.83
C LEU A 265 4.66 1.64 -5.22
N PHE A 266 3.83 2.29 -4.41
CA PHE A 266 2.42 2.51 -4.71
C PHE A 266 2.13 3.99 -4.91
N ALA A 267 1.27 4.31 -5.87
CA ALA A 267 0.60 5.60 -5.94
C ALA A 267 -0.79 5.48 -5.31
N THR A 268 -1.12 6.40 -4.41
CA THR A 268 -2.45 6.56 -3.82
C THR A 268 -2.98 7.94 -4.19
N LEU A 269 -4.00 8.01 -5.02
CA LEU A 269 -4.69 9.23 -5.41
C LEU A 269 -6.08 9.27 -4.76
N THR A 270 -6.34 10.25 -3.92
CA THR A 270 -7.66 10.53 -3.37
C THR A 270 -8.29 11.67 -4.15
N GLN A 271 -9.55 11.53 -4.55
CA GLN A 271 -10.27 12.53 -5.33
C GLN A 271 -11.68 12.73 -4.76
N TYR A 272 -12.15 13.98 -4.75
CA TYR A 272 -13.56 14.30 -4.55
C TYR A 272 -14.01 15.46 -5.42
N SER A 273 -15.31 15.54 -5.69
CA SER A 273 -15.87 16.67 -6.44
C SER A 273 -15.84 17.93 -5.59
N ASN A 274 -15.49 19.03 -6.21
CA ASN A 274 -15.58 20.38 -5.64
C ASN A 274 -16.56 21.26 -6.43
N GLY A 275 -17.41 20.64 -7.26
CA GLY A 275 -18.44 21.30 -8.06
C GLY A 275 -18.90 20.46 -9.24
N ASP A 276 -17.99 19.69 -9.86
CA ASP A 276 -18.33 18.89 -11.04
C ASP A 276 -19.20 17.65 -10.67
N ALA A 277 -20.32 17.50 -11.36
CA ALA A 277 -21.28 16.40 -11.14
C ALA A 277 -20.95 15.14 -11.94
N TYR A 278 -20.10 15.23 -12.97
CA TYR A 278 -19.91 14.17 -13.97
C TYR A 278 -18.79 13.18 -13.62
N ASP A 279 -18.85 12.03 -14.28
CA ASP A 279 -17.83 10.99 -14.29
C ASP A 279 -16.76 11.28 -15.35
N ARG A 280 -15.66 11.90 -14.90
CA ARG A 280 -14.60 12.40 -15.78
C ARG A 280 -13.48 11.38 -15.96
N THR A 281 -12.89 11.38 -17.15
CA THR A 281 -11.61 10.70 -17.38
C THR A 281 -10.52 11.38 -16.57
N GLY A 282 -9.74 10.59 -15.85
CA GLY A 282 -8.58 11.01 -15.10
C GLY A 282 -7.33 10.22 -15.47
N SER A 283 -6.18 10.89 -15.47
CA SER A 283 -4.88 10.27 -15.72
C SER A 283 -3.83 10.84 -14.77
N LEU A 284 -3.18 9.96 -14.00
CA LEU A 284 -1.93 10.25 -13.30
C LEU A 284 -0.77 9.82 -14.20
N PHE A 285 0.09 10.76 -14.55
CA PHE A 285 1.18 10.50 -15.49
C PHE A 285 2.48 11.20 -15.10
N MET A 286 3.60 10.62 -15.55
CA MET A 286 4.91 11.24 -15.54
C MET A 286 5.19 11.80 -16.94
N ILE A 287 5.82 12.98 -17.01
CA ILE A 287 6.20 13.63 -18.27
C ILE A 287 7.69 13.39 -18.53
N PRO A 288 8.06 12.54 -19.50
CA PRO A 288 9.46 12.35 -19.87
C PRO A 288 10.03 13.65 -20.46
N VAL A 289 11.21 14.03 -20.00
CA VAL A 289 11.96 15.23 -20.42
C VAL A 289 13.40 14.88 -20.83
N ASP A 290 13.62 13.61 -21.17
CA ASP A 290 14.92 13.04 -21.54
C ASP A 290 15.31 13.30 -23.02
N LYS A 291 14.37 13.77 -23.83
CA LYS A 291 14.55 14.10 -25.25
C LYS A 291 14.40 15.59 -25.52
N ASN A 292 14.80 16.01 -26.72
CA ASN A 292 14.74 17.40 -27.18
C ASN A 292 13.33 18.00 -27.15
N THR A 293 12.30 17.17 -27.34
CA THR A 293 10.90 17.57 -27.28
C THR A 293 10.18 16.72 -26.26
N SER A 294 9.43 17.38 -25.39
CA SER A 294 8.65 16.76 -24.33
C SER A 294 7.19 17.20 -24.39
N PHE A 295 6.31 16.45 -23.72
CA PHE A 295 4.93 16.90 -23.56
C PHE A 295 4.82 18.14 -22.64
N LEU A 296 5.87 18.43 -21.85
CA LEU A 296 5.95 19.66 -21.06
C LEU A 296 6.03 20.90 -21.96
N ASP A 297 6.69 20.79 -23.12
CA ASP A 297 6.74 21.87 -24.10
C ASP A 297 5.34 22.19 -24.66
N ALA A 298 4.52 21.15 -24.88
CA ALA A 298 3.12 21.34 -25.26
C ALA A 298 2.29 22.02 -24.16
N LEU A 299 2.48 21.61 -22.90
CA LEU A 299 1.78 22.21 -21.77
C LEU A 299 2.15 23.70 -21.58
N LYS A 300 3.42 24.06 -21.78
CA LYS A 300 3.90 25.45 -21.64
C LYS A 300 3.59 26.33 -22.85
N ASN A 301 3.77 25.79 -24.06
CA ASN A 301 3.86 26.58 -25.28
C ASN A 301 2.84 26.16 -26.37
N GLY A 302 1.89 25.29 -26.02
CA GLY A 302 0.77 24.89 -26.87
C GLY A 302 0.99 23.55 -27.60
N ILE A 303 -0.13 22.88 -27.93
CA ILE A 303 -0.13 21.50 -28.44
C ILE A 303 0.69 21.27 -29.73
N LYS A 304 0.99 22.32 -30.49
CA LYS A 304 1.80 22.23 -31.72
C LYS A 304 3.29 21.93 -31.47
N GLN A 305 3.75 21.97 -30.23
CA GLN A 305 5.15 21.67 -29.90
C GLN A 305 5.49 20.17 -29.98
N VAL A 306 4.50 19.28 -29.94
CA VAL A 306 4.72 17.84 -29.99
C VAL A 306 4.46 17.30 -31.41
N PRO A 307 5.10 16.17 -31.79
CA PRO A 307 4.85 15.55 -33.08
C PRO A 307 3.39 15.16 -33.24
N ALA A 308 2.92 15.11 -34.48
CA ALA A 308 1.55 14.71 -34.79
C ALA A 308 1.50 13.70 -35.92
N ILE A 309 0.46 12.87 -35.91
CA ILE A 309 0.14 11.93 -36.99
C ILE A 309 -1.18 12.33 -37.63
N THR A 310 -1.32 12.17 -38.94
CA THR A 310 -2.57 12.40 -39.65
C THR A 310 -3.21 11.05 -39.96
N GLY A 311 -4.41 10.81 -39.43
CA GLY A 311 -5.15 9.57 -39.71
C GLY A 311 -5.78 9.57 -41.09
N THR A 312 -6.16 8.39 -41.59
CA THR A 312 -6.91 8.24 -42.86
C THR A 312 -8.26 8.96 -42.87
N ASN A 313 -8.80 9.30 -41.70
CA ASN A 313 -9.99 10.14 -41.54
C ASN A 313 -9.75 11.64 -41.77
N GLY A 314 -8.51 12.06 -42.01
CA GLY A 314 -8.12 13.45 -42.27
C GLY A 314 -7.88 14.29 -41.03
N LYS A 315 -8.06 13.75 -39.82
CA LYS A 315 -7.74 14.44 -38.57
C LYS A 315 -6.27 14.29 -38.20
N THR A 316 -5.79 15.25 -37.41
CA THR A 316 -4.41 15.27 -36.89
C THR A 316 -4.40 15.03 -35.39
N TYR A 317 -3.55 14.11 -34.95
CA TYR A 317 -3.45 13.64 -33.57
C TYR A 317 -2.07 13.92 -32.99
N GLN A 318 -2.02 14.68 -31.89
CA GLN A 318 -0.79 15.24 -31.34
C GLN A 318 -0.26 14.41 -30.16
N GLY A 319 1.05 14.18 -30.13
CA GLY A 319 1.77 13.54 -29.03
C GLY A 319 1.43 12.07 -28.77
N MET A 320 0.76 11.38 -29.71
CA MET A 320 0.23 10.04 -29.44
C MET A 320 1.28 8.92 -29.48
N VAL A 321 2.35 9.06 -30.26
CA VAL A 321 3.32 7.97 -30.52
C VAL A 321 4.75 8.44 -30.27
N ALA A 322 5.59 7.52 -29.82
CA ALA A 322 7.02 7.77 -29.67
C ALA A 322 7.70 8.02 -31.03
N THR A 323 8.69 8.90 -31.02
CA THR A 323 9.60 9.16 -32.13
C THR A 323 11.03 9.19 -31.60
N ASP A 324 12.02 9.35 -32.48
CA ASP A 324 13.42 9.50 -32.06
C ASP A 324 13.62 10.69 -31.10
N ASN A 325 12.83 11.76 -31.28
CA ASN A 325 12.97 13.02 -30.54
C ASN A 325 11.86 13.29 -29.51
N TYR A 326 10.88 12.39 -29.36
CA TYR A 326 9.75 12.57 -28.46
C TYR A 326 9.34 11.25 -27.79
N THR A 327 8.94 11.35 -26.52
CA THR A 327 8.38 10.23 -25.74
C THR A 327 7.00 10.65 -25.23
N PRO A 328 5.93 9.88 -25.50
CA PRO A 328 4.60 10.14 -24.94
C PRO A 328 4.61 10.12 -23.42
N VAL A 329 3.61 10.76 -22.80
CA VAL A 329 3.49 10.74 -21.34
C VAL A 329 3.36 9.32 -20.81
N LEU A 330 4.08 9.02 -19.74
CA LEU A 330 4.03 7.72 -19.07
C LEU A 330 2.82 7.71 -18.12
N GLU A 331 1.74 7.06 -18.53
CA GLU A 331 0.55 6.93 -17.68
C GLU A 331 0.79 5.88 -16.56
N LEU A 332 0.84 6.37 -15.33
CA LEU A 332 1.03 5.55 -14.14
C LEU A 332 -0.28 4.86 -13.76
N MET A 333 -1.38 5.62 -13.77
CA MET A 333 -2.70 5.17 -13.39
C MET A 333 -3.78 5.94 -14.13
N ARG A 334 -4.67 5.22 -14.81
CA ARG A 334 -5.91 5.78 -15.35
C ARG A 334 -7.05 5.58 -14.36
N PHE A 335 -7.86 6.60 -14.15
CA PHE A 335 -8.99 6.55 -13.24
C PHE A 335 -10.18 7.33 -13.78
N PHE A 336 -11.33 7.13 -13.17
CA PHE A 336 -12.57 7.81 -13.53
C PHE A 336 -13.20 8.37 -12.29
N THR A 337 -13.45 9.68 -12.28
CA THR A 337 -14.13 10.29 -11.13
C THR A 337 -15.52 9.67 -11.01
N PRO A 338 -16.04 9.48 -9.79
CA PRO A 338 -17.45 9.20 -9.64
C PRO A 338 -18.27 10.47 -9.91
N PHE A 339 -19.57 10.30 -10.06
CA PHE A 339 -20.53 11.39 -10.20
C PHE A 339 -20.67 12.20 -8.89
N GLY A 340 -19.93 13.29 -8.74
CA GLY A 340 -20.21 14.32 -7.74
C GLY A 340 -19.94 13.97 -6.26
N VAL A 341 -19.11 12.95 -5.98
CA VAL A 341 -18.79 12.52 -4.60
C VAL A 341 -18.36 13.69 -3.72
N LYS A 342 -18.80 13.71 -2.45
CA LYS A 342 -18.65 14.80 -1.46
C LYS A 342 -19.54 16.01 -1.73
N HIS A 343 -19.32 16.72 -2.84
CA HIS A 343 -20.01 17.99 -3.11
C HIS A 343 -21.54 17.83 -3.19
N PHE A 344 -22.01 16.72 -3.77
CA PHE A 344 -23.43 16.44 -3.95
C PHE A 344 -24.03 15.54 -2.86
N ASN A 345 -23.22 15.02 -1.91
CA ASN A 345 -23.69 14.09 -0.87
C ASN A 345 -24.88 14.66 -0.06
N ASN A 346 -24.82 15.95 0.29
CA ASN A 346 -25.88 16.61 1.07
C ASN A 346 -27.07 17.09 0.23
N GLN A 347 -26.90 17.15 -1.09
CA GLN A 347 -27.94 17.57 -2.04
C GLN A 347 -28.82 16.38 -2.45
N VAL A 348 -28.26 15.18 -2.49
CA VAL A 348 -28.96 13.94 -2.86
C VAL A 348 -29.16 13.07 -1.63
N LYS A 349 -30.34 13.11 -1.01
CA LYS A 349 -30.65 12.32 0.20
C LYS A 349 -31.57 11.14 -0.15
N ILE A 350 -31.04 9.93 -0.08
CA ILE A 350 -31.80 8.69 -0.32
C ILE A 350 -31.73 7.82 0.94
N LYS A 351 -32.88 7.33 1.42
CA LYS A 351 -32.93 6.51 2.63
C LYS A 351 -32.12 5.23 2.43
N GLY A 352 -31.18 4.96 3.34
CA GLY A 352 -30.31 3.79 3.30
C GLY A 352 -29.04 3.95 2.47
N TYR A 353 -28.86 5.08 1.79
CA TYR A 353 -27.65 5.38 1.02
C TYR A 353 -26.69 6.19 1.89
N ASN A 354 -25.49 5.65 2.09
CA ASN A 354 -24.40 6.33 2.81
C ASN A 354 -23.32 6.68 1.80
N TRP A 355 -23.42 7.86 1.21
CA TRP A 355 -22.46 8.33 0.22
C TRP A 355 -21.07 8.43 0.82
N ALA A 356 -20.06 7.97 0.09
CA ALA A 356 -18.67 8.15 0.46
C ALA A 356 -18.25 9.62 0.30
N ASP A 357 -17.24 10.06 1.05
CA ASP A 357 -16.73 11.44 1.00
C ASP A 357 -15.59 11.64 -0.01
N SER A 358 -15.08 10.57 -0.59
CA SER A 358 -14.06 10.61 -1.66
C SER A 358 -13.94 9.26 -2.35
N ALA A 359 -13.39 9.27 -3.56
CA ALA A 359 -12.87 8.08 -4.22
C ALA A 359 -11.36 7.97 -3.96
N VAL A 360 -10.88 6.75 -3.68
CA VAL A 360 -9.45 6.47 -3.46
C VAL A 360 -8.98 5.44 -4.48
N TYR A 361 -7.99 5.81 -5.28
CA TYR A 361 -7.36 4.97 -6.28
C TYR A 361 -5.95 4.62 -5.80
N LYS A 362 -5.68 3.35 -5.57
CA LYS A 362 -4.37 2.89 -5.12
C LYS A 362 -3.85 1.79 -6.04
N GLN A 363 -2.69 2.02 -6.64
CA GLN A 363 -2.09 1.10 -7.60
C GLN A 363 -0.62 0.85 -7.30
N ASP A 364 -0.20 -0.40 -7.43
CA ASP A 364 1.20 -0.79 -7.46
C ASP A 364 1.82 -0.31 -8.77
N ILE A 365 2.80 0.58 -8.65
CA ILE A 365 3.55 1.16 -9.78
C ILE A 365 5.04 0.78 -9.70
N THR A 366 5.39 -0.25 -8.92
CA THR A 366 6.73 -0.83 -8.82
C THR A 366 7.34 -1.14 -10.20
N PRO A 367 6.59 -1.71 -11.17
CA PRO A 367 7.14 -1.94 -12.52
C PRO A 367 7.57 -0.68 -13.26
N LEU A 368 7.11 0.51 -12.82
CA LEU A 368 7.40 1.81 -13.42
C LEU A 368 8.49 2.59 -12.68
N ALA A 369 9.03 2.04 -11.58
CA ALA A 369 9.85 2.78 -10.63
C ALA A 369 11.16 3.34 -11.20
N SER A 370 11.78 2.70 -12.21
CA SER A 370 13.02 3.23 -12.82
C SER A 370 12.82 4.53 -13.59
N SER A 371 11.58 4.88 -13.93
CA SER A 371 11.22 6.18 -14.52
C SER A 371 10.74 7.18 -13.46
N LEU A 372 10.79 6.82 -12.18
CA LEU A 372 10.26 7.58 -11.04
C LEU A 372 11.33 7.82 -9.97
N SER A 373 12.52 8.24 -10.40
CA SER A 373 13.64 8.55 -9.51
C SER A 373 14.35 9.83 -9.94
N GLY A 374 14.87 10.59 -8.99
CA GLY A 374 15.46 11.90 -9.22
C GLY A 374 14.38 12.96 -9.45
N ASP A 375 14.75 14.02 -10.19
CA ASP A 375 13.84 15.10 -10.53
C ASP A 375 12.89 14.67 -11.66
N VAL A 376 11.60 14.55 -11.35
CA VAL A 376 10.58 14.14 -12.32
C VAL A 376 9.39 15.10 -12.31
N TRP A 377 8.73 15.23 -13.45
CA TRP A 377 7.45 15.93 -13.58
C TRP A 377 6.30 14.94 -13.44
N LEU A 378 5.53 15.07 -12.35
CA LEU A 378 4.30 14.32 -12.12
C LEU A 378 3.09 15.22 -12.36
N ALA A 379 2.08 14.68 -13.02
CA ALA A 379 0.88 15.42 -13.37
C ALA A 379 -0.38 14.59 -13.18
N VAL A 380 -1.48 15.28 -12.88
CA VAL A 380 -2.82 14.72 -12.81
C VAL A 380 -3.72 15.53 -13.74
N TYR A 381 -4.36 14.83 -14.66
CA TYR A 381 -5.40 15.36 -15.54
C TYR A 381 -6.77 14.87 -15.07
N ILE A 382 -7.77 15.75 -15.08
CA ILE A 382 -9.19 15.41 -15.01
C ILE A 382 -9.93 16.30 -16.02
N GLY A 383 -10.46 15.68 -17.09
CA GLY A 383 -11.15 16.41 -18.17
C GLY A 383 -12.50 16.95 -17.71
N ASN A 384 -12.58 18.25 -17.42
CA ASN A 384 -13.80 18.90 -16.94
C ASN A 384 -13.95 20.32 -17.49
N TYR A 385 -15.17 20.87 -17.35
CA TYR A 385 -15.52 22.24 -17.73
C TYR A 385 -16.10 23.04 -16.55
N ASP A 386 -15.90 22.57 -15.32
CA ASP A 386 -16.50 23.16 -14.12
C ASP A 386 -15.50 24.04 -13.36
N LYS A 387 -15.97 25.21 -12.88
CA LYS A 387 -15.13 26.14 -12.11
C LYS A 387 -14.76 25.61 -10.71
N GLY A 388 -15.64 24.83 -10.09
CA GLY A 388 -15.34 24.15 -8.83
C GLY A 388 -14.44 22.93 -9.05
N GLY A 389 -14.74 22.17 -10.10
CA GLY A 389 -13.96 21.03 -10.58
C GLY A 389 -13.84 19.95 -9.52
N HIS A 390 -12.61 19.50 -9.29
CA HIS A 390 -12.24 18.42 -8.39
C HIS A 390 -11.09 18.84 -7.48
N LYS A 391 -10.93 18.11 -6.37
CA LYS A 391 -9.79 18.22 -5.47
C LYS A 391 -9.08 16.87 -5.41
N VAL A 392 -7.76 16.88 -5.48
CA VAL A 392 -6.94 15.66 -5.45
C VAL A 392 -5.81 15.73 -4.43
N SER A 393 -5.50 14.60 -3.81
CA SER A 393 -4.30 14.37 -3.00
C SER A 393 -3.57 13.16 -3.55
N LEU A 394 -2.26 13.25 -3.72
CA LEU A 394 -1.44 12.19 -4.31
C LEU A 394 -0.27 11.86 -3.39
N ASP A 395 -0.19 10.60 -3.00
CA ASP A 395 0.88 10.06 -2.16
C ASP A 395 1.62 8.94 -2.90
N PHE A 396 2.95 8.97 -2.86
CA PHE A 396 3.80 7.83 -3.23
C PHE A 396 4.27 7.12 -1.97
N ASN A 397 3.89 5.85 -1.82
CA ASN A 397 4.23 5.03 -0.65
C ASN A 397 5.32 4.01 -1.02
N TYR A 398 6.46 4.09 -0.34
CA TYR A 398 7.62 3.23 -0.50
C TYR A 398 7.65 2.19 0.61
N TYR A 399 7.18 0.97 0.29
CA TYR A 399 7.15 -0.15 1.21
C TYR A 399 8.46 -0.94 1.14
N PRO A 400 9.16 -1.15 2.27
CA PRO A 400 10.35 -1.99 2.27
C PRO A 400 10.00 -3.44 1.88
N GLY A 401 10.92 -4.09 1.20
CA GLY A 401 10.81 -5.51 0.85
C GLY A 401 10.92 -6.44 2.06
N PHE A 402 10.55 -7.70 1.86
CA PHE A 402 10.88 -8.76 2.83
C PHE A 402 12.40 -9.02 2.81
N GLU A 403 13.01 -9.31 3.97
CA GLU A 403 14.48 -9.37 4.14
C GLU A 403 15.22 -10.35 3.21
N GLU A 404 14.50 -11.30 2.59
CA GLU A 404 15.05 -12.34 1.70
C GLU A 404 14.98 -11.99 0.20
N GLU A 405 14.23 -10.96 -0.21
CA GLU A 405 14.05 -10.62 -1.64
C GLU A 405 15.10 -9.62 -2.13
N LYS A 406 16.31 -10.11 -2.39
CA LYS A 406 17.36 -9.34 -3.06
C LYS A 406 17.28 -9.52 -4.58
N THR A 407 16.18 -9.13 -5.20
CA THR A 407 16.14 -9.10 -6.67
C THR A 407 16.84 -7.82 -7.16
N THR A 408 17.89 -7.97 -7.98
CA THR A 408 18.69 -6.87 -8.54
C THR A 408 18.20 -6.43 -9.92
N ARG A 409 16.98 -6.81 -10.29
CA ARG A 409 16.45 -6.59 -11.64
C ARG A 409 16.28 -5.10 -11.87
N LYS A 410 16.96 -4.56 -12.88
CA LYS A 410 16.83 -3.16 -13.30
C LYS A 410 15.79 -3.08 -14.41
N PRO A 411 14.57 -2.55 -14.14
CA PRO A 411 13.58 -2.42 -15.18
C PRO A 411 14.07 -1.43 -16.26
N TRP A 412 13.81 -1.77 -17.51
CA TRP A 412 13.86 -0.89 -18.66
C TRP A 412 12.42 -0.54 -19.02
N ILE A 413 12.15 0.75 -19.22
CA ILE A 413 10.82 1.28 -19.48
C ILE A 413 10.88 2.17 -20.72
N MET A 414 9.94 1.98 -21.63
CA MET A 414 9.76 2.83 -22.80
C MET A 414 8.27 3.06 -23.06
N PRO A 415 7.72 4.26 -22.79
CA PRO A 415 6.40 4.64 -23.29
C PRO A 415 6.43 4.69 -24.81
N ILE A 416 5.58 3.90 -25.47
CA ILE A 416 5.58 3.79 -26.94
C ILE A 416 4.38 4.50 -27.57
N PHE A 417 3.24 4.55 -26.88
CA PHE A 417 2.09 5.36 -27.30
C PHE A 417 1.20 5.74 -26.12
N ASN A 418 0.50 6.87 -26.25
CA ASN A 418 -0.58 7.29 -25.36
C ASN A 418 -1.57 8.19 -26.11
N THR A 419 -2.79 7.71 -26.32
CA THR A 419 -3.83 8.45 -27.05
C THR A 419 -4.75 9.24 -26.15
N THR A 420 -4.60 9.13 -24.82
CA THR A 420 -5.35 9.95 -23.86
C THR A 420 -5.01 11.42 -24.09
N ASN A 421 -6.00 12.18 -24.53
CA ASN A 421 -5.83 13.60 -24.82
C ASN A 421 -5.85 14.44 -23.54
N VAL A 422 -4.82 14.34 -22.71
CA VAL A 422 -4.71 15.07 -21.43
C VAL A 422 -4.73 16.61 -21.60
N MET A 423 -4.51 17.11 -22.82
CA MET A 423 -4.73 18.51 -23.20
C MET A 423 -6.06 18.71 -23.97
N GLU A 424 -7.11 17.95 -23.65
CA GLU A 424 -8.47 18.06 -24.22
C GLU A 424 -8.95 19.52 -24.29
N MET A 425 -8.85 20.25 -23.17
CA MET A 425 -9.26 21.65 -23.07
C MET A 425 -8.21 22.64 -23.61
N ALA A 426 -7.16 22.16 -24.30
CA ALA A 426 -6.07 22.97 -24.84
C ALA A 426 -5.60 22.50 -26.23
N GLY A 427 -6.52 21.91 -27.01
CA GLY A 427 -6.35 21.67 -28.43
C GLY A 427 -5.78 20.31 -28.83
N GLN A 428 -5.64 19.37 -27.88
CA GLN A 428 -5.32 17.98 -28.23
C GLN A 428 -6.57 17.23 -28.64
N GLU A 429 -6.54 16.65 -29.85
CA GLU A 429 -7.68 15.99 -30.47
C GLU A 429 -8.06 14.69 -29.75
N TYR A 430 -9.37 14.40 -29.62
CA TYR A 430 -9.84 13.10 -29.13
C TYR A 430 -9.40 11.99 -30.08
N CYS A 431 -9.02 10.83 -29.55
CA CYS A 431 -8.55 9.72 -30.38
C CYS A 431 -9.69 9.00 -31.12
N THR A 432 -10.21 9.64 -32.17
CA THR A 432 -11.16 9.05 -33.11
C THR A 432 -10.48 8.29 -34.24
N LEU A 433 -9.15 8.05 -34.15
CA LEU A 433 -8.29 7.47 -35.19
C LEU A 433 -8.81 6.11 -35.69
N PHE A 434 -9.39 5.32 -34.78
CA PHE A 434 -9.78 3.95 -35.03
C PHE A 434 -11.07 3.81 -35.87
N ASP A 435 -11.70 4.90 -36.30
CA ASP A 435 -12.86 4.86 -37.20
C ASP A 435 -12.51 4.35 -38.61
N LYS A 436 -11.31 4.68 -39.09
CA LYS A 436 -10.82 4.36 -40.44
C LYS A 436 -9.37 3.90 -40.46
N ASP A 437 -8.70 3.86 -39.32
CA ASP A 437 -7.27 3.58 -39.22
C ASP A 437 -6.92 2.70 -38.01
N SER A 438 -5.63 2.52 -37.79
CA SER A 438 -5.04 1.83 -36.65
C SER A 438 -3.86 2.63 -36.11
N LEU A 439 -3.66 2.61 -34.80
CA LEU A 439 -2.51 3.25 -34.19
C LEU A 439 -1.25 2.43 -34.49
N THR A 440 -0.27 3.02 -35.15
CA THR A 440 1.00 2.37 -35.48
C THR A 440 2.17 3.15 -34.88
N VAL A 441 3.12 2.45 -34.27
CA VAL A 441 4.38 3.03 -33.79
C VAL A 441 5.54 2.11 -34.09
N THR A 442 6.65 2.67 -34.53
CA THR A 442 7.91 1.96 -34.73
C THR A 442 8.89 2.35 -33.62
N VAL A 443 9.50 1.37 -32.97
CA VAL A 443 10.43 1.56 -31.85
C VAL A 443 11.65 0.68 -32.00
N ASN A 444 12.76 1.09 -31.39
CA ASN A 444 13.97 0.29 -31.31
C ASN A 444 14.12 -0.32 -29.92
N VAL A 445 14.16 -1.65 -29.85
CA VAL A 445 14.31 -2.43 -28.61
C VAL A 445 15.79 -2.75 -28.41
N PRO A 446 16.41 -2.37 -27.28
CA PRO A 446 17.83 -2.61 -27.06
C PRO A 446 18.13 -4.10 -26.79
N ALA A 447 19.39 -4.48 -27.02
CA ALA A 447 19.89 -5.82 -26.69
C ALA A 447 19.99 -6.04 -25.16
N GLY A 448 20.01 -7.32 -24.75
CA GLY A 448 20.22 -7.71 -23.35
C GLY A 448 18.99 -7.53 -22.45
N LEU A 449 17.79 -7.47 -23.04
CA LEU A 449 16.53 -7.45 -22.29
C LEU A 449 15.94 -8.85 -22.14
N LYS A 450 15.40 -9.13 -20.96
CA LYS A 450 14.56 -10.30 -20.66
C LYS A 450 13.14 -9.88 -20.32
N ASN A 451 12.21 -10.83 -20.42
CA ASN A 451 10.83 -10.68 -19.96
C ASN A 451 10.15 -9.42 -20.49
N VAL A 452 10.39 -9.07 -21.77
CA VAL A 452 9.78 -7.87 -22.34
C VAL A 452 8.27 -8.06 -22.43
N GLN A 453 7.53 -7.08 -21.97
CA GLN A 453 6.08 -7.05 -21.98
C GLN A 453 5.58 -5.67 -22.42
N LEU A 454 4.41 -5.64 -23.05
CA LEU A 454 3.64 -4.43 -23.27
C LEU A 454 2.61 -4.29 -22.15
N ARG A 455 2.79 -3.29 -21.30
CA ARG A 455 1.76 -2.83 -20.35
C ARG A 455 0.76 -1.96 -21.11
N TYR A 456 -0.46 -2.47 -21.30
CA TYR A 456 -1.49 -1.88 -22.13
C TYR A 456 -2.72 -1.47 -21.31
N THR A 457 -3.12 -0.20 -21.35
CA THR A 457 -4.34 0.31 -20.71
C THR A 457 -5.29 0.80 -21.78
N ALA A 458 -6.56 0.39 -21.74
CA ALA A 458 -7.58 0.79 -22.72
C ALA A 458 -8.92 1.07 -22.07
N THR A 459 -9.61 2.10 -22.55
CA THR A 459 -10.96 2.47 -22.14
C THR A 459 -11.71 3.08 -23.32
N GLY A 460 -12.94 2.60 -23.55
CA GLY A 460 -13.82 3.08 -24.63
C GLY A 460 -14.77 4.16 -24.15
N HIS A 461 -15.08 5.12 -25.03
CA HIS A 461 -15.85 6.31 -24.72
C HIS A 461 -16.86 6.63 -25.82
N GLY A 462 -17.90 7.37 -25.45
CA GLY A 462 -19.02 7.73 -26.32
C GLY A 462 -20.32 7.54 -25.57
N GLY A 463 -20.74 8.56 -24.81
CA GLY A 463 -21.78 8.46 -23.77
C GLY A 463 -23.23 8.38 -24.26
N TRP A 464 -23.51 7.57 -25.28
CA TRP A 464 -24.87 7.28 -25.75
C TRP A 464 -25.03 5.78 -26.00
N GLY A 465 -26.27 5.29 -26.14
CA GLY A 465 -26.55 3.85 -26.22
C GLY A 465 -25.80 3.08 -27.33
N GLY A 466 -25.44 3.74 -28.43
CA GLY A 466 -24.65 3.15 -29.53
C GLY A 466 -23.14 3.43 -29.46
N GLY A 467 -22.69 4.21 -28.49
CA GLY A 467 -21.29 4.62 -28.37
C GLY A 467 -20.42 3.57 -27.67
N ASP A 468 -19.12 3.67 -27.90
CA ASP A 468 -18.15 2.65 -27.47
C ASP A 468 -17.96 2.58 -25.94
N GLU A 469 -18.49 3.54 -25.18
CA GLU A 469 -18.58 3.44 -23.72
C GLU A 469 -19.40 2.23 -23.28
N PHE A 470 -20.54 2.00 -23.93
CA PHE A 470 -21.53 0.98 -23.55
C PHE A 470 -21.59 -0.20 -24.52
N ASN A 471 -20.66 -0.27 -25.48
CA ASN A 471 -20.63 -1.31 -26.49
C ASN A 471 -19.23 -1.95 -26.54
N PRO A 472 -19.10 -3.25 -26.17
CA PRO A 472 -17.80 -3.91 -26.12
C PRO A 472 -17.14 -3.98 -27.51
N LYS A 473 -15.85 -3.64 -27.59
CA LYS A 473 -15.05 -3.72 -28.83
C LYS A 473 -13.83 -4.63 -28.67
N GLN A 474 -13.56 -5.42 -29.71
CA GLN A 474 -12.38 -6.26 -29.78
C GLN A 474 -11.13 -5.41 -30.03
N HIS A 475 -10.16 -5.47 -29.12
CA HIS A 475 -8.83 -4.92 -29.33
C HIS A 475 -7.95 -6.00 -29.96
N GLU A 476 -7.18 -5.61 -30.98
CA GLU A 476 -6.17 -6.46 -31.58
C GLU A 476 -4.82 -5.75 -31.57
N ILE A 477 -3.80 -6.41 -31.02
CA ILE A 477 -2.44 -5.90 -30.90
C ILE A 477 -1.53 -6.74 -31.79
N PHE A 478 -0.78 -6.07 -32.66
CA PHE A 478 0.15 -6.67 -33.59
C PHE A 478 1.58 -6.20 -33.32
N LEU A 479 2.52 -7.11 -33.53
CA LEU A 479 3.96 -6.89 -33.54
C LEU A 479 4.49 -7.41 -34.88
N ASP A 480 5.11 -6.54 -35.67
CA ASP A 480 5.66 -6.86 -37.00
C ASP A 480 4.66 -7.59 -37.91
N GLY A 481 3.41 -7.13 -37.88
CA GLY A 481 2.30 -7.70 -38.66
C GLY A 481 1.70 -8.98 -38.09
N LYS A 482 2.31 -9.61 -37.07
CA LYS A 482 1.76 -10.79 -36.38
C LYS A 482 0.91 -10.34 -35.19
N ARG A 483 -0.32 -10.84 -35.09
CA ARG A 483 -1.17 -10.59 -33.91
C ARG A 483 -0.57 -11.30 -32.68
N VAL A 484 -0.24 -10.53 -31.66
CA VAL A 484 0.36 -11.03 -30.40
C VAL A 484 -0.63 -11.07 -29.25
N TYR A 485 -1.68 -10.26 -29.30
CA TYR A 485 -2.72 -10.25 -28.26
C TYR A 485 -4.04 -9.76 -28.82
N ASN A 486 -5.14 -10.18 -28.19
CA ASN A 486 -6.47 -9.68 -28.46
C ASN A 486 -7.37 -9.89 -27.24
N PHE A 487 -8.28 -8.96 -26.97
CA PHE A 487 -9.26 -9.07 -25.90
C PHE A 487 -10.38 -8.03 -26.08
N VAL A 488 -11.47 -8.18 -25.35
CA VAL A 488 -12.54 -7.18 -25.25
C VAL A 488 -12.42 -6.50 -23.89
N PRO A 489 -11.99 -5.23 -23.81
CA PRO A 489 -11.93 -4.50 -22.55
C PRO A 489 -13.35 -4.20 -22.04
N TRP A 490 -13.80 -4.88 -20.98
CA TRP A 490 -15.19 -4.76 -20.49
C TRP A 490 -15.30 -4.97 -18.97
N ARG A 491 -16.21 -4.25 -18.32
CA ARG A 491 -16.48 -4.31 -16.87
C ARG A 491 -17.99 -4.43 -16.64
N GLU A 492 -18.38 -5.37 -15.78
CA GLU A 492 -19.79 -5.71 -15.48
C GLU A 492 -20.15 -5.53 -13.99
N ASP A 493 -19.24 -4.98 -13.21
CA ASP A 493 -19.34 -4.83 -11.75
C ASP A 493 -19.61 -3.39 -11.29
N CYS A 494 -19.95 -2.48 -12.21
CA CYS A 494 -20.03 -1.04 -11.93
C CYS A 494 -21.05 -0.67 -10.84
N GLY A 495 -22.16 -1.41 -10.72
CA GLY A 495 -23.14 -1.22 -9.63
C GLY A 495 -22.57 -1.39 -8.21
N THR A 496 -21.42 -2.07 -8.06
CA THR A 496 -20.69 -2.18 -6.78
C THR A 496 -20.27 -0.82 -6.24
N TYR A 497 -20.07 0.17 -7.11
CA TYR A 497 -19.56 1.49 -6.77
C TYR A 497 -20.65 2.54 -6.61
N ARG A 498 -21.94 2.16 -6.52
CA ARG A 498 -23.07 3.09 -6.43
C ARG A 498 -22.90 4.13 -5.32
N MET A 499 -22.36 3.75 -4.16
CA MET A 499 -22.16 4.64 -3.00
C MET A 499 -21.12 5.75 -3.20
N LEU A 500 -20.33 5.69 -4.27
CA LEU A 500 -19.43 6.78 -4.67
C LEU A 500 -20.13 7.84 -5.52
N ASN A 501 -21.33 7.57 -6.06
CA ASN A 501 -21.89 8.27 -7.22
C ASN A 501 -23.19 9.04 -6.89
N PRO A 502 -23.21 10.00 -5.95
CA PRO A 502 -24.43 10.69 -5.53
C PRO A 502 -25.13 11.42 -6.69
N ALA A 503 -24.40 12.01 -7.62
CA ALA A 503 -24.96 12.81 -8.73
C ALA A 503 -25.28 12.00 -9.99
N SER A 504 -25.17 10.66 -9.94
CA SER A 504 -25.43 9.84 -11.12
C SER A 504 -26.91 9.86 -11.51
N GLY A 505 -27.18 10.02 -12.80
CA GLY A 505 -28.54 9.98 -13.34
C GLY A 505 -29.21 8.63 -13.07
N ASN A 506 -30.51 8.64 -12.77
CA ASN A 506 -31.31 7.43 -12.56
C ASN A 506 -32.35 7.33 -13.67
N PHE A 507 -32.49 6.15 -14.25
CA PHE A 507 -33.38 5.87 -15.37
C PHE A 507 -34.71 5.28 -14.89
N GLY A 508 -35.75 5.35 -15.73
CA GLY A 508 -37.10 4.87 -15.39
C GLY A 508 -37.20 3.36 -15.14
N ASN A 509 -36.20 2.57 -15.54
CA ASN A 509 -36.11 1.14 -15.28
C ASN A 509 -35.42 0.80 -13.95
N GLY A 510 -35.05 1.80 -13.15
CA GLY A 510 -34.41 1.64 -11.84
C GLY A 510 -32.89 1.56 -11.86
N LEU A 511 -32.24 1.55 -13.03
CA LEU A 511 -30.77 1.61 -13.12
C LEU A 511 -30.26 3.04 -12.95
N SER A 512 -29.09 3.19 -12.33
CA SER A 512 -28.33 4.44 -12.38
C SER A 512 -27.28 4.37 -13.49
N SER A 513 -26.89 5.51 -14.07
CA SER A 513 -25.81 5.57 -15.07
C SER A 513 -24.52 4.95 -14.52
N SER A 514 -24.20 5.17 -13.24
CA SER A 514 -23.03 4.58 -12.58
C SER A 514 -23.06 3.05 -12.49
N ASP A 515 -24.22 2.42 -12.66
CA ASP A 515 -24.38 0.97 -12.55
C ASP A 515 -24.12 0.24 -13.88
N LEU A 516 -24.19 0.96 -15.01
CA LEU A 516 -24.07 0.38 -16.35
C LEU A 516 -22.68 -0.23 -16.58
N SER A 517 -22.66 -1.43 -17.17
CA SER A 517 -21.46 -2.06 -17.69
C SER A 517 -20.82 -1.21 -18.80
N ARG A 518 -19.49 -1.22 -18.88
CA ARG A 518 -18.72 -0.27 -19.69
C ARG A 518 -17.45 -0.88 -20.25
N SER A 519 -16.91 -0.23 -21.28
CA SER A 519 -15.64 -0.56 -21.92
C SER A 519 -14.43 -0.30 -21.04
N ASN A 520 -14.26 -1.17 -20.03
CA ASN A 520 -13.12 -1.33 -19.11
C ASN A 520 -12.95 -0.29 -17.99
N TRP A 521 -14.02 0.41 -17.64
CA TRP A 521 -14.02 1.37 -16.53
C TRP A 521 -15.38 1.47 -15.85
N CYS A 522 -15.38 1.91 -14.59
CA CYS A 522 -16.60 2.27 -13.88
C CYS A 522 -16.38 3.62 -13.17
N PRO A 523 -17.40 4.49 -13.08
CA PRO A 523 -17.31 5.75 -12.33
C PRO A 523 -16.89 5.53 -10.87
N GLY A 524 -15.76 6.13 -10.47
CA GLY A 524 -15.15 5.95 -9.14
C GLY A 524 -14.12 4.83 -9.06
N THR A 525 -13.62 4.32 -10.18
CA THR A 525 -12.60 3.26 -10.21
C THR A 525 -11.37 3.63 -11.04
N LEU A 526 -10.25 2.97 -10.75
CA LEU A 526 -9.10 2.93 -11.66
C LEU A 526 -9.28 1.82 -12.70
N THR A 527 -8.65 1.99 -13.87
CA THR A 527 -8.53 0.94 -14.88
C THR A 527 -7.17 0.27 -14.75
N GLN A 528 -7.16 -1.03 -14.47
CA GLN A 528 -5.93 -1.81 -14.42
C GLN A 528 -5.39 -2.03 -15.86
N PRO A 529 -4.06 -1.91 -16.05
CA PRO A 529 -3.42 -2.31 -17.29
C PRO A 529 -3.46 -3.84 -17.45
N VAL A 530 -3.38 -4.30 -18.70
CA VAL A 530 -3.09 -5.68 -19.05
C VAL A 530 -1.61 -5.79 -19.41
N ASN A 531 -0.92 -6.78 -18.85
CA ASN A 531 0.48 -7.08 -19.22
C ASN A 531 0.50 -8.14 -20.31
N ILE A 532 1.00 -7.77 -21.49
CA ILE A 532 1.10 -8.63 -22.66
C ILE A 532 2.56 -9.07 -22.80
N TYR A 533 2.87 -10.30 -22.45
CA TYR A 533 4.24 -10.84 -22.56
C TYR A 533 4.66 -11.06 -24.01
N LEU A 534 5.81 -10.51 -24.39
CA LEU A 534 6.36 -10.54 -25.75
C LEU A 534 7.56 -11.49 -25.81
N TYR A 535 7.32 -12.79 -25.56
CA TYR A 535 8.37 -13.79 -25.37
C TYR A 535 9.37 -13.91 -26.53
N ASP A 536 8.92 -13.69 -27.76
CA ASP A 536 9.74 -13.86 -28.96
C ASP A 536 10.42 -12.55 -29.43
N LEU A 537 10.21 -11.42 -28.72
CA LEU A 537 10.72 -10.11 -29.12
C LEU A 537 12.24 -10.09 -29.07
N GLN A 538 12.87 -9.85 -30.21
CA GLN A 538 14.32 -9.72 -30.34
C GLN A 538 14.76 -8.25 -30.18
N PRO A 539 16.06 -7.99 -30.02
CA PRO A 539 16.60 -6.65 -30.16
C PRO A 539 16.45 -6.12 -31.59
N GLY A 540 16.17 -4.83 -31.76
CA GLY A 540 16.09 -4.18 -33.06
C GLY A 540 14.83 -3.34 -33.25
N VAL A 541 14.57 -2.97 -34.51
CA VAL A 541 13.44 -2.14 -34.90
C VAL A 541 12.18 -2.99 -35.06
N HIS A 542 11.12 -2.60 -34.37
CA HIS A 542 9.84 -3.30 -34.36
C HIS A 542 8.68 -2.34 -34.58
N THR A 543 7.65 -2.79 -35.27
CA THR A 543 6.41 -2.03 -35.47
C THR A 543 5.28 -2.64 -34.65
N PHE A 544 4.75 -1.85 -33.73
CA PHE A 544 3.53 -2.15 -32.98
C PHE A 544 2.32 -1.53 -33.67
N LYS A 545 1.22 -2.26 -33.70
CA LYS A 545 -0.07 -1.77 -34.21
C LYS A 545 -1.21 -2.16 -33.28
N VAL A 546 -2.10 -1.21 -33.01
CA VAL A 546 -3.35 -1.42 -32.27
C VAL A 546 -4.52 -1.16 -33.22
N ALA A 547 -5.41 -2.15 -33.36
CA ALA A 547 -6.63 -2.05 -34.15
C ALA A 547 -7.86 -2.24 -33.24
N ILE A 548 -8.85 -1.37 -33.42
CA ILE A 548 -10.10 -1.37 -32.65
C ILE A 548 -11.23 -1.04 -33.64
N PRO A 549 -12.34 -1.80 -33.68
CA PRO A 549 -13.47 -1.50 -34.54
C PRO A 549 -14.34 -0.40 -33.92
N GLN A 550 -13.85 0.85 -33.98
CA GLN A 550 -14.52 2.00 -33.35
C GLN A 550 -15.94 2.20 -33.88
N GLY A 551 -16.86 2.52 -32.97
CA GLY A 551 -18.24 2.85 -33.29
C GLY A 551 -18.37 4.09 -34.16
N LYS A 552 -19.38 4.07 -35.04
CA LYS A 552 -19.73 5.22 -35.88
C LYS A 552 -20.28 6.37 -35.02
N PRO A 553 -20.10 7.63 -35.43
CA PRO A 553 -20.74 8.76 -34.76
C PRO A 553 -22.26 8.74 -34.95
N GLU A 554 -22.98 9.41 -34.05
CA GLU A 554 -24.43 9.61 -34.11
C GLU A 554 -24.77 11.06 -33.73
N GLY A 555 -25.27 11.84 -34.68
CA GLY A 555 -25.50 13.28 -34.47
C GLY A 555 -24.21 14.02 -34.09
N GLY A 556 -24.23 14.72 -32.94
CA GLY A 556 -23.06 15.38 -32.37
C GLY A 556 -22.16 14.48 -31.52
N SER A 557 -22.55 13.22 -31.30
CA SER A 557 -21.82 12.26 -30.48
C SER A 557 -20.86 11.42 -31.32
N PHE A 558 -19.71 11.10 -30.75
CA PHE A 558 -18.68 10.29 -31.39
C PHE A 558 -18.00 9.36 -30.38
N SER A 559 -17.55 8.21 -30.86
CA SER A 559 -16.76 7.28 -30.08
C SER A 559 -15.28 7.60 -30.20
N PHE A 560 -14.52 7.34 -29.14
CA PHE A 560 -13.07 7.46 -29.14
C PHE A 560 -12.46 6.48 -28.13
N TRP A 561 -11.17 6.20 -28.28
CA TRP A 561 -10.45 5.25 -27.43
C TRP A 561 -9.20 5.88 -26.82
N ASN A 562 -9.18 5.91 -25.49
CA ASN A 562 -7.96 6.22 -24.75
C ASN A 562 -7.19 4.92 -24.58
N VAL A 563 -5.99 4.83 -25.16
CA VAL A 563 -5.10 3.68 -25.07
C VAL A 563 -3.67 4.12 -24.77
N SER A 564 -3.01 3.47 -23.83
CA SER A 564 -1.61 3.70 -23.51
C SER A 564 -0.82 2.40 -23.52
N GLY A 565 0.42 2.48 -23.99
CA GLY A 565 1.30 1.34 -24.19
C GLY A 565 2.71 1.66 -23.72
N VAL A 566 3.21 0.84 -22.81
CA VAL A 566 4.56 0.97 -22.24
C VAL A 566 5.27 -0.38 -22.37
N LEU A 567 6.42 -0.40 -23.03
CA LEU A 567 7.30 -1.56 -22.99
C LEU A 567 8.06 -1.58 -21.67
N ILE A 568 8.04 -2.74 -21.02
CA ILE A 568 8.76 -3.00 -19.78
C ILE A 568 9.61 -4.24 -20.02
N GLY A 569 10.91 -4.18 -19.73
CA GLY A 569 11.81 -5.32 -19.78
C GLY A 569 12.80 -5.31 -18.62
N GLU A 570 13.57 -6.37 -18.47
CA GLU A 570 14.59 -6.49 -17.43
C GLU A 570 15.97 -6.46 -18.08
N LYS A 571 16.83 -5.49 -17.71
CA LYS A 571 18.23 -5.51 -18.17
C LYS A 571 18.98 -6.64 -17.47
N GLU A 572 19.71 -7.44 -18.25
CA GLU A 572 20.71 -8.33 -17.67
C GLU A 572 21.77 -7.50 -16.92
N SER A 573 22.04 -7.90 -15.68
CA SER A 573 22.99 -7.24 -14.78
C SER A 573 24.43 -7.52 -15.13
#